data_AF-A0A377D4G3-F1
#
_entry.id   AF-A0A377D4G3-F1
#
_cell.length_a   1.000
_cell.length_b   1.000
_cell.length_c   1.000
_cell.angle_alpha   90.00
_cell.angle_beta   90.00
_cell.angle_gamma   90.00
#
_symmetry.space_group_name_H-M   'P 1'
#
loop_
_entity.id
_entity.type
_entity.pdbx_description
1 polymer ?
#
loop_
_entity_poly.entity_id
_entity_poly.type
_entity_poly.pdbx_seq_one_letter_code
_entity_poly.pdbx_strand_id
1 'polypeptide(L)' 'MHQGNIFYRAAGENEIAGALWLVDEGGLSQQLSQAVWAGFRRPRGNLVAQSLAAHGSIHWQRHCVDGGSAG' A
#
# COMPACT_ATOMS: atom_id res chain seq x y z
N MET A 1 -7.27 -8.21 6.90
CA MET A 1 -6.30 -8.16 5.78
C MET A 1 -5.02 -8.82 6.25
N HIS A 2 -4.73 -10.03 5.77
CA HIS A 2 -3.43 -10.66 5.98
C HIS A 2 -2.45 -10.00 5.01
N GLN A 3 -1.46 -9.25 5.49
CA GLN A 3 -0.38 -8.74 4.66
C GLN A 3 0.54 -9.92 4.34
N GLY A 4 0.50 -10.36 3.09
CA GLY A 4 1.37 -11.42 2.58
C GLY A 4 2.75 -10.87 2.25
N ASN A 5 3.77 -11.67 2.53
CA ASN A 5 5.13 -11.43 2.07
C ASN A 5 5.35 -12.26 0.80
N ILE A 6 5.76 -11.62 -0.29
CA ILE A 6 6.06 -12.30 -1.55
C ILE A 6 7.57 -12.24 -1.78
N PHE A 7 8.18 -13.39 -2.04
CA PHE A 7 9.62 -13.49 -2.29
C PHE A 7 9.87 -13.97 -3.71
N TYR A 8 10.69 -13.22 -4.44
CA TYR A 8 11.28 -13.65 -5.70
C TYR A 8 12.78 -13.82 -5.53
N ARG A 9 13.35 -14.77 -6.27
CA ARG A 9 14.80 -14.95 -6.37
C ARG A 9 15.20 -15.03 -7.83
N ALA A 10 16.38 -14.50 -8.13
CA ALA A 10 17.11 -14.78 -9.35
C ALA A 10 18.27 -15.72 -8.98
N ALA A 11 18.40 -16.84 -9.68
CA ALA A 11 19.46 -17.83 -9.43
C ALA A 11 20.10 -18.28 -10.75
N GLY A 12 21.43 -18.45 -10.71
CA GLY A 12 22.20 -19.15 -11.74
C GLY A 12 22.31 -20.65 -11.42
N GLU A 13 23.22 -21.35 -12.10
CA GLU A 13 23.32 -22.82 -11.99
C GLU A 13 23.55 -23.32 -10.55
N ASN A 14 24.38 -22.63 -9.77
CA ASN A 14 24.74 -23.06 -8.42
C ASN A 14 24.69 -21.96 -7.36
N GLU A 15 24.19 -20.77 -7.70
CA GLU A 15 24.17 -19.63 -6.77
C GLU A 15 22.96 -18.71 -6.96
N ILE A 16 22.59 -18.00 -5.90
CA ILE A 16 21.57 -16.96 -5.94
C ILE A 16 22.24 -15.68 -6.43
N ALA A 17 21.81 -15.17 -7.57
CA ALA A 17 22.28 -13.90 -8.13
C ALA A 17 21.56 -12.68 -7.52
N GLY A 18 20.38 -12.87 -6.93
CA GLY A 18 19.65 -11.82 -6.23
C GLY A 18 18.31 -12.27 -5.67
N ALA A 19 17.71 -11.43 -4.83
CA ALA A 19 16.38 -11.65 -4.28
C ALA A 19 15.59 -10.34 -4.17
N LEU A 20 14.28 -10.46 -4.28
CA LEU A 20 13.33 -9.37 -4.08
C LEU A 20 12.29 -9.83 -3.06
N TRP A 21 12.03 -8.99 -2.07
CA TRP A 21 10.98 -9.21 -1.08
C TRP A 21 9.98 -8.07 -1.18
N LEU A 22 8.76 -8.42 -1.54
CA LEU A 22 7.62 -7.53 -1.64
C LEU A 22 6.68 -7.76 -0.47
N VAL A 23 5.98 -6.70 -0.11
CA VAL A 23 4.89 -6.70 0.85
C VAL A 23 3.65 -6.16 0.17
N ASP A 24 2.51 -6.82 0.38
CA ASP A 24 1.25 -6.30 -0.13
C ASP A 24 0.89 -5.00 0.60
N GLU A 25 0.64 -3.95 -0.18
CA GLU A 25 0.20 -2.65 0.30
C GLU A 25 -1.07 -2.15 -0.41
N GLY A 26 -1.82 -1.29 0.26
CA GLY A 26 -3.04 -0.67 -0.25
C GLY A 26 -4.27 -1.08 0.55
N GLY A 27 -5.45 -0.98 -0.08
CA GLY A 27 -6.72 -1.40 0.52
C GLY A 27 -7.15 -0.59 1.74
N LEU A 28 -6.59 0.61 1.95
CA LEU A 28 -7.06 1.51 3.00
C LEU A 28 -8.52 1.86 2.73
N SER A 29 -9.37 1.71 3.75
CA SER A 29 -10.75 2.20 3.63
C SER A 29 -10.74 3.70 3.38
N GLN A 30 -11.76 4.19 2.70
CA GLN A 30 -11.91 5.62 2.42
C GLN A 30 -11.77 6.48 3.69
N GLN A 31 -12.41 6.06 4.78
CA GLN A 31 -12.35 6.80 6.05
C GLN A 31 -10.93 6.82 6.63
N LEU A 32 -10.19 5.71 6.50
CA LEU A 32 -8.82 5.63 6.98
C LEU A 32 -7.88 6.50 6.12
N SER A 33 -8.03 6.47 4.80
CA SER A 33 -7.26 7.32 3.88
C SER A 33 -7.45 8.80 4.17
N GLN A 34 -8.70 9.24 4.42
CA GLN A 34 -9.01 10.63 4.79
C GLN A 34 -8.37 11.02 6.13
N ALA A 35 -8.45 10.14 7.13
CA ALA A 35 -7.88 10.41 8.45
C ALA A 35 -6.34 10.46 8.41
N VAL A 36 -5.69 9.69 7.52
CA VAL A 36 -4.24 9.76 7.29
C VAL A 36 -3.86 11.07 6.58
N TRP A 37 -4.59 11.44 5.51
CA TRP A 37 -4.37 12.71 4.80
C TRP A 37 -4.50 13.93 5.72
N ALA A 38 -5.54 13.96 6.55
CA ALA A 38 -5.78 15.03 7.50
C ALA A 38 -4.78 15.04 8.68
N GLY A 39 -3.87 14.06 8.76
CA GLY A 39 -2.87 13.94 9.81
C GLY A 39 -3.41 13.40 11.15
N PHE A 40 -4.66 12.94 11.23
CA PHE A 40 -5.28 12.43 12.45
C PHE A 40 -4.85 11.00 12.81
N ARG A 41 -4.34 10.21 11.85
CA ARG A 41 -3.99 8.80 12.04
C ARG A 41 -2.65 8.48 11.36
N ARG A 42 -1.85 7.59 11.98
CA ARG A 42 -0.63 6.98 11.40
C ARG A 42 -0.58 5.48 11.73
N PRO A 43 -1.42 4.65 11.08
CA PRO A 43 -1.46 3.21 11.31
C PRO A 43 -0.16 2.51 10.88
N ARG A 44 0.09 1.28 11.36
CA ARG A 44 1.26 0.48 10.95
C ARG A 44 0.99 -0.27 9.63
N GLY A 45 2.02 -0.49 8.81
CA GLY A 45 1.94 -1.14 7.48
C GLY A 45 1.48 -0.17 6.37
N ASN A 46 1.36 -0.63 5.12
CA ASN A 46 0.88 0.21 4.00
C ASN A 46 1.66 1.53 3.84
N LEU A 47 3.00 1.51 3.94
CA LEU A 47 3.82 2.73 4.01
C LEU A 47 3.73 3.57 2.73
N VAL A 48 3.77 2.93 1.57
CA VAL A 48 3.58 3.54 0.26
C VAL A 48 2.15 4.06 0.12
N ALA A 49 1.14 3.24 0.41
CA ALA A 49 -0.26 3.67 0.30
C ALA A 49 -0.61 4.83 1.27
N GLN A 50 -0.04 4.82 2.47
CA GLN A 50 -0.19 5.93 3.43
C GLN A 50 0.60 7.16 3.01
N SER A 51 1.81 7.02 2.49
CA SER A 51 2.57 8.16 1.95
C SER A 51 1.81 8.81 0.79
N LEU A 52 1.21 7.99 -0.08
CA LEU A 52 0.35 8.49 -1.16
C LEU A 52 -0.90 9.20 -0.61
N ALA A 53 -1.54 8.66 0.43
CA ALA A 53 -2.69 9.32 1.07
C ALA A 53 -2.29 10.62 1.78
N ALA A 54 -1.12 10.68 2.42
CA ALA A 54 -0.64 11.84 3.16
C ALA A 54 -0.17 12.98 2.24
N HIS A 55 0.41 12.65 1.08
CA HIS A 55 1.06 13.61 0.19
C HIS A 55 0.37 13.80 -1.16
N GLY A 56 -0.57 12.93 -1.52
CA GLY A 56 -1.34 13.01 -2.76
C GLY A 56 -2.22 14.27 -2.80
N SER A 57 -2.41 14.81 -4.00
CA SER A 57 -3.28 15.96 -4.23
C SER A 57 -4.77 15.57 -4.20
N ILE A 58 -5.66 16.56 -4.10
CA ILE A 58 -7.11 16.38 -3.85
C ILE A 58 -7.84 15.47 -4.86
N HIS A 59 -7.29 15.29 -6.06
CA HIS A 59 -7.86 14.38 -7.07
C HIS A 59 -7.79 12.90 -6.66
N TRP A 60 -6.75 12.48 -5.92
CA TRP A 60 -6.66 11.13 -5.34
C TRP A 60 -7.74 10.88 -4.29
N GLN A 61 -8.10 11.93 -3.55
CA GLN A 61 -9.20 11.90 -2.59
C GLN A 61 -10.53 11.58 -3.27
N ARG A 62 -10.79 12.16 -4.44
CA ARG A 62 -12.03 11.93 -5.19
C ARG A 62 -12.12 10.51 -5.77
N HIS A 63 -11.00 9.99 -6.26
CA HIS A 63 -10.95 8.60 -6.76
C HIS A 63 -11.16 7.55 -5.66
N CYS A 64 -10.75 7.84 -4.41
CA CYS A 64 -11.09 7.02 -3.25
C CYS A 64 -12.54 7.23 -2.76
N VAL A 65 -13.18 8.37 -3.10
CA VAL A 65 -14.58 8.67 -2.74
C VAL A 65 -15.57 8.01 -3.69
N ASP A 66 -15.22 7.88 -4.97
CA ASP A 66 -16.09 7.30 -5.99
C ASP A 66 -15.94 5.76 -6.09
N GLY A 67 -14.91 5.17 -5.46
CA GLY A 67 -14.67 3.73 -5.38
C GLY A 67 -15.45 3.03 -4.26
N GLY A 68 -16.77 3.18 -4.24
CA GLY A 68 -17.65 2.44 -3.34
C GLY A 68 -17.66 0.94 -3.67
N SER A 69 -17.33 0.12 -2.68
CA SER A 69 -17.64 -1.31 -2.54
C SER A 69 -17.69 -2.14 -3.83
N ALA A 70 -16.57 -2.75 -4.22
CA ALA A 70 -16.67 -4.06 -4.85
C ALA A 70 -17.06 -5.05 -3.73
N GLY A 71 -18.25 -5.64 -3.86
CA GLY A 71 -18.76 -6.68 -2.95
C GLY A 71 -17.95 -7.96 -2.99
#